data_AF-A0A7S1H2L5-F1
#
_entry.id   AF-A0A7S1H2L5-F1
#
_cell.length_a   1.000
_cell.length_b   1.000
_cell.length_c   1.000
_cell.angle_alpha   90.00
_cell.angle_beta   90.00
_cell.angle_gamma   90.00
#
_symmetry.space_group_name_H-M   'P 1'
#
loop_
_entity.id
_entity.type
_entity.pdbx_description
1 polymer ?
#
loop_
_entity_poly.entity_id
_entity_poly.type
_entity_poly.pdbx_seq_one_letter_code
_entity_poly.pdbx_strand_id
1 'polypeptide(L)'
;DRPNGYVGVKCPMFSFTRLRGSDPVLGVEMASTGEVACFGTTKEEAFLKALLSTNFKMPNKNVMLSVQESLQEDVTHCAYQLHELGYKLYATKATADILEKNRVPCEIVGYPTELGQPNSDNVPNAVDLLRNDKIGLVINIPTHESKRLEDNYQMRRTAVDYGVPLLTNMNLVKVFTEAIYQHSKNPNQFTGLEPVSLFEHYQTESDEDAWTDPTEFH
;
A
#
# COMPACT_ATOMS: atom_id res chain seq x y z
N ASP A 1 21.39 -14.46 -21.39
CA ASP A 1 20.04 -15.04 -21.52
C ASP A 1 19.11 -14.50 -20.46
N ARG A 2 17.91 -14.03 -20.83
CA ARG A 2 16.89 -13.64 -19.85
C ARG A 2 16.16 -14.90 -19.39
N PRO A 3 15.87 -15.06 -18.09
CA PRO A 3 15.09 -16.20 -17.61
C PRO A 3 13.73 -16.25 -18.32
N ASN A 4 13.30 -17.45 -18.70
CA ASN A 4 12.06 -17.69 -19.43
C ASN A 4 11.09 -18.48 -18.52
N GLY A 5 9.86 -18.00 -18.37
CA GLY A 5 8.83 -18.59 -17.51
C GLY A 5 8.75 -18.07 -16.07
N TYR A 6 9.65 -17.16 -15.65
CA TYR A 6 9.58 -16.50 -14.34
C TYR A 6 10.20 -15.09 -14.34
N VAL A 7 9.73 -14.26 -13.42
CA VAL A 7 10.18 -12.88 -13.18
C VAL A 7 10.69 -12.77 -11.75
N GLY A 8 11.84 -12.14 -11.56
CA GLY A 8 12.36 -11.78 -10.24
C GLY A 8 12.11 -10.30 -9.94
N VAL A 9 11.58 -9.98 -8.76
CA VAL A 9 11.39 -8.61 -8.26
C VAL A 9 12.19 -8.45 -6.97
N LYS A 10 12.97 -7.38 -6.90
CA LYS A 10 13.67 -6.93 -5.70
C LYS A 10 12.92 -5.73 -5.12
N CYS A 11 12.51 -5.82 -3.86
CA CYS A 11 11.86 -4.73 -3.12
C CYS A 11 12.76 -4.27 -1.95
N PRO A 12 12.96 -2.95 -1.75
CA PRO A 12 13.68 -2.44 -0.59
C PRO A 12 12.85 -2.57 0.69
N MET A 13 13.52 -2.85 1.81
CA MET A 13 12.94 -2.81 3.15
C MET A 13 13.33 -1.51 3.85
N PHE A 14 12.38 -0.88 4.55
CA PHE A 14 12.60 0.37 5.28
C PHE A 14 12.28 0.23 6.77
N SER A 15 13.00 0.99 7.59
CA SER A 15 12.85 0.98 9.05
C SER A 15 12.21 2.27 9.60
N PHE A 16 11.34 2.93 8.81
CA PHE A 16 10.71 4.20 9.20
C PHE A 16 9.87 4.11 10.49
N THR A 17 9.39 2.92 10.86
CA THR A 17 8.70 2.67 12.15
C THR A 17 9.63 2.84 13.36
N ARG A 18 10.94 2.60 13.19
CA ARG A 18 11.96 2.76 14.25
C ARG A 18 12.57 4.17 14.26
N LEU A 19 12.54 4.86 13.13
CA LEU A 19 13.10 6.21 12.97
C LEU A 19 12.04 7.29 13.25
N ARG A 20 11.91 7.66 14.52
CA ARG A 20 11.00 8.74 14.94
C ARG A 20 11.40 10.07 14.31
N GLY A 21 10.40 10.83 13.84
CA GLY A 21 10.60 12.14 13.22
C GLY A 21 11.18 12.13 11.80
N SER A 22 11.49 10.96 11.25
CA SER A 22 11.90 10.82 9.85
C SER A 22 10.68 10.83 8.93
N ASP A 23 10.73 11.62 7.87
CA ASP A 23 9.71 11.63 6.81
C ASP A 23 9.88 10.39 5.91
N PRO A 24 8.86 9.52 5.77
CA PRO A 24 8.94 8.32 4.94
C PRO A 24 8.77 8.66 3.45
N VAL A 25 9.63 9.53 2.92
CA VAL A 25 9.72 9.91 1.50
C VAL A 25 11.08 9.53 0.96
N LEU A 26 11.11 9.07 -0.29
CA LEU A 26 12.35 8.72 -0.96
C LEU A 26 12.92 9.94 -1.68
N GLY A 27 14.22 10.16 -1.49
CA GLY A 27 14.99 11.19 -2.19
C GLY A 27 16.11 10.59 -3.02
N VAL A 28 17.13 11.40 -3.30
CA VAL A 28 18.36 10.94 -3.97
C VAL A 28 19.20 10.05 -3.03
N GLU A 29 19.06 10.25 -1.72
CA GLU A 29 19.75 9.45 -0.70
C GLU A 29 19.03 8.11 -0.46
N MET A 30 19.82 7.06 -0.31
CA MET A 30 19.32 5.72 -0.05
C MET A 30 18.92 5.57 1.43
N ALA A 31 17.62 5.42 1.68
CA ALA A 31 17.05 5.24 3.02
C ALA A 31 16.74 3.78 3.40
N SER A 32 16.89 2.82 2.47
CA SER A 32 16.54 1.42 2.70
C SER A 32 17.58 0.71 3.57
N THR A 33 17.11 -0.13 4.48
CA THR A 33 17.94 -0.86 5.46
C THR A 33 18.13 -2.34 5.11
N GLY A 34 17.40 -2.83 4.12
CA GLY A 34 17.46 -4.22 3.69
C GLY A 34 16.75 -4.41 2.34
N GLU A 35 16.64 -5.67 1.93
CA GLU A 35 16.05 -6.05 0.67
C GLU A 35 15.35 -7.40 0.76
N VAL A 36 14.35 -7.55 -0.07
CA VAL A 36 13.64 -8.80 -0.31
C VAL A 36 13.66 -9.06 -1.81
N ALA A 37 13.86 -10.31 -2.21
CA ALA A 37 13.72 -10.74 -3.59
C ALA A 37 12.74 -11.90 -3.67
N CYS A 38 11.75 -11.79 -4.56
CA CYS A 38 10.77 -12.84 -4.80
C CYS A 38 10.68 -13.15 -6.29
N PHE A 39 10.30 -14.39 -6.58
CA PHE A 39 10.02 -14.86 -7.93
C PHE A 39 8.50 -15.06 -8.12
N GLY A 40 8.04 -14.87 -9.35
CA GLY A 40 6.68 -15.14 -9.77
C GLY A 40 6.62 -15.48 -11.25
N THR A 41 5.54 -16.11 -11.69
CA THR A 41 5.29 -16.40 -13.11
C THR A 41 5.07 -15.10 -13.90
N THR A 42 4.43 -14.12 -13.27
CA THR A 42 4.22 -12.77 -13.79
C THR A 42 4.91 -11.72 -12.93
N LYS A 43 5.07 -10.50 -13.48
CA LYS A 43 5.64 -9.37 -12.73
C LYS A 43 4.74 -8.95 -11.57
N GLU A 44 3.43 -9.07 -11.72
CA GLU A 44 2.42 -8.77 -10.71
C GLU A 44 2.53 -9.74 -9.54
N GLU A 45 2.71 -11.03 -9.82
CA GLU A 45 2.87 -12.07 -8.80
C GLU A 45 4.16 -11.87 -8.02
N ALA A 46 5.28 -11.72 -8.73
CA ALA A 46 6.58 -11.48 -8.12
C ALA A 46 6.57 -10.19 -7.27
N PHE A 47 5.89 -9.15 -7.75
CA PHE A 47 5.75 -7.88 -7.05
C PHE A 47 4.92 -8.00 -5.76
N LEU A 48 3.74 -8.63 -5.82
CA LEU A 48 2.90 -8.81 -4.63
C LEU A 48 3.60 -9.66 -3.57
N LYS A 49 4.26 -10.76 -3.98
CA LYS A 49 5.08 -11.59 -3.07
C LYS A 49 6.20 -10.79 -2.41
N ALA A 50 6.92 -9.99 -3.19
CA ALA A 50 7.97 -9.14 -2.68
C ALA A 50 7.42 -8.10 -1.70
N LEU A 51 6.30 -7.47 -2.03
CA LEU A 51 5.65 -6.46 -1.20
C LEU A 51 5.19 -7.06 0.15
N LEU A 52 4.46 -8.18 0.13
CA LEU A 52 4.04 -8.89 1.35
C LEU A 52 5.22 -9.27 2.24
N SER A 53 6.30 -9.75 1.63
CA SER A 53 7.52 -10.14 2.31
C SER A 53 8.26 -8.96 2.96
N THR A 54 7.98 -7.70 2.57
CA THR A 54 8.46 -6.50 3.29
C THR A 54 7.63 -6.14 4.53
N ASN A 55 6.74 -7.03 4.98
CA ASN A 55 5.77 -6.80 6.06
C ASN A 55 4.67 -5.78 5.67
N PHE A 56 4.42 -5.62 4.37
CA PHE A 56 3.28 -4.87 3.86
C PHE A 56 2.00 -5.68 4.08
N LYS A 57 1.00 -5.08 4.70
CA LYS A 57 -0.30 -5.71 4.90
C LYS A 57 -1.23 -5.36 3.75
N MET A 58 -1.94 -6.35 3.21
CA MET A 58 -2.98 -6.06 2.22
C MET A 58 -4.07 -5.20 2.86
N PRO A 59 -4.55 -4.15 2.17
CA PRO A 59 -5.57 -3.28 2.72
C PRO A 59 -6.92 -3.99 2.81
N ASN A 60 -7.61 -3.81 3.94
CA ASN A 60 -8.84 -4.55 4.23
C ASN A 60 -10.15 -3.87 3.79
N LYS A 61 -10.12 -2.60 3.30
CA LYS A 61 -11.24 -1.93 2.59
C LYS A 61 -11.03 -0.43 2.30
N ASN A 62 -10.39 0.32 3.18
CA ASN A 62 -10.42 1.78 3.10
C ASN A 62 -9.07 2.34 2.63
N VAL A 63 -9.09 3.17 1.58
CA VAL A 63 -7.88 3.76 0.99
C VAL A 63 -7.97 5.27 1.09
N MET A 64 -6.92 5.91 1.61
CA MET A 64 -6.79 7.36 1.63
C MET A 64 -5.86 7.84 0.51
N LEU A 65 -6.30 8.83 -0.26
CA LEU A 65 -5.61 9.39 -1.42
C LEU A 65 -5.32 10.88 -1.17
N SER A 66 -4.06 11.27 -1.34
CA SER A 66 -3.63 12.66 -1.40
C SER A 66 -2.59 12.80 -2.50
N VAL A 67 -3.01 13.41 -3.60
CA VAL A 67 -2.21 13.59 -4.81
C VAL A 67 -2.37 15.00 -5.35
N GLN A 68 -1.44 15.39 -6.21
CA GLN A 68 -1.54 16.64 -6.93
C GLN A 68 -2.30 16.51 -8.24
N GLU A 69 -2.78 17.64 -8.74
CA GLU A 69 -3.54 17.75 -9.98
C GLU A 69 -2.76 17.27 -11.21
N SER A 70 -1.43 17.44 -11.23
CA SER A 70 -0.57 16.96 -12.32
C SER A 70 -0.63 15.44 -12.53
N LEU A 71 -1.04 14.68 -11.51
CA LEU A 71 -1.18 13.21 -11.56
C LEU A 71 -2.63 12.75 -11.71
N GLN A 72 -3.55 13.65 -12.06
CA GLN A 72 -4.99 13.35 -12.09
C GLN A 72 -5.35 12.15 -12.97
N GLU A 73 -4.74 12.00 -14.15
CA GLU A 73 -5.08 10.93 -15.09
C GLU A 73 -4.73 9.56 -14.52
N ASP A 74 -3.50 9.44 -14.03
CA ASP A 74 -2.96 8.21 -13.45
C ASP A 74 -3.71 7.80 -12.18
N VAL A 75 -4.01 8.77 -11.32
CA VAL A 75 -4.69 8.52 -10.04
C VAL A 75 -6.15 8.17 -10.27
N THR A 76 -6.82 8.78 -11.23
CA THR A 76 -8.22 8.47 -11.56
C THR A 76 -8.36 7.01 -11.99
N HIS A 77 -7.46 6.52 -12.86
CA HIS A 77 -7.48 5.11 -13.29
C HIS A 77 -7.28 4.15 -12.11
N CYS A 78 -6.27 4.42 -11.27
CA CYS A 78 -5.99 3.60 -10.09
C CYS A 78 -7.14 3.62 -9.08
N ALA A 79 -7.73 4.80 -8.84
CA ALA A 79 -8.88 4.96 -7.95
C ALA A 79 -10.11 4.22 -8.47
N TYR A 80 -10.36 4.25 -9.78
CA TYR A 80 -11.45 3.47 -10.39
C TYR A 80 -11.27 1.96 -10.17
N GLN A 81 -10.07 1.42 -10.41
CA GLN A 81 -9.78 0.00 -10.15
C GLN A 81 -10.04 -0.38 -8.68
N LEU A 82 -9.57 0.46 -7.74
CA LEU A 82 -9.81 0.25 -6.31
C LEU A 82 -11.31 0.33 -5.96
N HIS A 83 -12.05 1.26 -6.56
CA HIS A 83 -13.48 1.36 -6.34
C HIS A 83 -14.24 0.12 -6.84
N GLU A 84 -13.91 -0.39 -8.04
CA GLU A 84 -14.52 -1.62 -8.59
C GLU A 84 -14.26 -2.86 -7.72
N LEU A 85 -13.11 -2.90 -7.04
CA LEU A 85 -12.77 -3.96 -6.09
C LEU A 85 -13.50 -3.82 -4.74
N GLY A 86 -14.33 -2.79 -4.56
CA GLY A 86 -15.11 -2.56 -3.36
C GLY A 86 -14.37 -1.79 -2.26
N TYR A 87 -13.23 -1.16 -2.57
CA TYR A 87 -12.55 -0.29 -1.62
C TYR A 87 -13.31 1.04 -1.47
N LYS A 88 -13.42 1.52 -0.23
CA LYS A 88 -13.95 2.84 0.07
C LYS A 88 -12.83 3.86 0.00
N LEU A 89 -12.99 4.86 -0.87
CA LEU A 89 -11.98 5.88 -1.12
C LEU A 89 -12.23 7.10 -0.24
N TYR A 90 -11.16 7.57 0.40
CA TYR A 90 -11.09 8.81 1.14
C TYR A 90 -10.07 9.69 0.44
N ALA A 91 -10.40 10.96 0.17
CA ALA A 91 -9.51 11.83 -0.58
C ALA A 91 -9.47 13.23 0.03
N THR A 92 -8.31 13.87 0.00
CA THR A 92 -8.22 15.29 0.37
C THR A 92 -9.04 16.11 -0.62
N LYS A 93 -9.57 17.26 -0.19
CA LYS A 93 -10.52 18.07 -0.97
C LYS A 93 -10.15 18.21 -2.46
N ALA A 94 -8.92 18.63 -2.76
CA ALA A 94 -8.46 18.80 -4.13
C ALA A 94 -8.43 17.49 -4.93
N THR A 95 -8.03 16.38 -4.32
CA THR A 95 -8.07 15.05 -4.96
C THR A 95 -9.52 14.58 -5.13
N ALA A 96 -10.40 14.85 -4.18
CA ALA A 96 -11.80 14.49 -4.26
C ALA A 96 -12.52 15.19 -5.43
N ASP A 97 -12.25 16.49 -5.62
CA ASP A 97 -12.81 17.27 -6.74
C ASP A 97 -12.43 16.66 -8.11
N ILE A 98 -11.18 16.17 -8.24
CA ILE A 98 -10.68 15.48 -9.44
C ILE A 98 -11.40 14.16 -9.66
N LEU A 99 -11.57 13.35 -8.61
CA LEU A 99 -12.23 12.05 -8.69
C LEU A 99 -13.72 12.19 -9.00
N GLU A 100 -14.39 13.16 -8.38
CA GLU A 100 -15.81 13.44 -8.59
C GLU A 100 -16.09 13.88 -10.04
N LYS A 101 -15.23 14.74 -10.60
CA LYS A 101 -15.29 15.12 -12.02
C LYS A 101 -15.24 13.91 -12.96
N ASN A 102 -14.48 12.88 -12.57
CA ASN A 102 -14.35 11.63 -13.30
C ASN A 102 -15.33 10.53 -12.84
N ARG A 103 -16.34 10.88 -12.03
CA ARG A 103 -17.40 10.00 -11.52
C ARG A 103 -16.90 8.83 -10.67
N VAL A 104 -15.77 9.02 -9.99
CA VAL A 104 -15.26 8.06 -9.00
C VAL A 104 -15.70 8.54 -7.60
N PRO A 105 -16.57 7.80 -6.90
CA PRO A 105 -17.07 8.23 -5.59
C PRO A 105 -15.96 8.14 -4.54
N CYS A 106 -15.81 9.20 -3.75
CA CYS A 106 -14.89 9.26 -2.62
C CYS A 106 -15.46 10.14 -1.50
N GLU A 107 -15.02 9.90 -0.26
CA GLU A 107 -15.34 10.75 0.89
C GLU A 107 -14.22 11.77 1.12
N ILE A 108 -14.60 13.02 1.34
CA ILE A 108 -13.65 14.10 1.58
C ILE A 108 -13.05 13.96 2.98
N VAL A 109 -11.72 14.08 3.08
CA VAL A 109 -10.99 14.15 4.34
C VAL A 109 -10.28 15.49 4.50
N GLY A 110 -10.31 16.01 5.73
CA GLY A 110 -9.70 17.28 6.09
C GLY A 110 -8.21 17.12 6.36
N TYR A 111 -7.43 18.17 6.07
CA TYR A 111 -6.01 18.20 6.39
C TYR A 111 -5.78 18.34 7.90
N PRO A 112 -4.64 17.84 8.43
CA PRO A 112 -4.29 17.98 9.84
C PRO A 112 -4.36 19.43 10.38
N THR A 113 -3.89 20.41 9.60
CA THR A 113 -3.92 21.84 9.96
C THR A 113 -5.31 22.50 9.94
N GLU A 114 -6.32 21.82 9.39
CA GLU A 114 -7.71 22.33 9.31
C GLU A 114 -8.57 21.93 10.52
N LEU A 115 -7.95 21.25 11.49
CA LEU A 115 -8.59 20.80 12.72
C LEU A 115 -9.00 22.01 13.58
N GLY A 116 -10.32 22.15 13.85
CA GLY A 116 -10.88 23.24 14.65
C GLY A 116 -11.23 24.52 13.90
N GLN A 117 -11.21 24.52 12.55
CA GLN A 117 -11.75 25.66 11.78
C GLN A 117 -13.30 25.64 11.79
N PRO A 118 -13.96 26.81 11.87
CA PRO A 118 -15.42 26.94 12.03
C PRO A 118 -16.27 26.43 10.84
N ASN A 119 -15.65 26.00 9.74
CA ASN A 119 -16.30 25.37 8.58
C ASN A 119 -16.03 23.86 8.48
N SER A 120 -15.36 23.25 9.47
CA SER A 120 -14.88 21.87 9.45
C SER A 120 -15.74 20.89 10.26
N ASP A 121 -16.89 21.33 10.81
CA ASP A 121 -17.66 20.58 11.81
C ASP A 121 -18.15 19.19 11.36
N ASN A 122 -18.07 18.85 10.07
CA ASN A 122 -18.51 17.56 9.54
C ASN A 122 -17.47 16.80 8.69
N VAL A 123 -16.26 17.35 8.48
CA VAL A 123 -15.25 16.68 7.66
C VAL A 123 -14.29 15.90 8.57
N PRO A 124 -14.19 14.57 8.43
CA PRO A 124 -13.28 13.79 9.27
C PRO A 124 -11.82 14.14 8.94
N ASN A 125 -11.02 14.30 9.99
CA ASN A 125 -9.59 14.58 9.82
C ASN A 125 -8.82 13.33 9.38
N ALA A 126 -7.88 13.48 8.46
CA ALA A 126 -7.04 12.39 7.99
C ALA A 126 -6.29 11.66 9.12
N VAL A 127 -5.77 12.42 10.11
CA VAL A 127 -5.04 11.84 11.26
C VAL A 127 -6.00 11.03 12.12
N ASP A 128 -7.18 11.55 12.43
CA ASP A 128 -8.15 10.84 13.27
C ASP A 128 -8.68 9.57 12.61
N LEU A 129 -8.83 9.56 11.27
CA LEU A 129 -9.19 8.34 10.54
C LEU A 129 -8.09 7.28 10.63
N LEU A 130 -6.82 7.67 10.58
CA LEU A 130 -5.69 6.76 10.76
C LEU A 130 -5.62 6.23 12.20
N ARG A 131 -5.84 7.09 13.21
CA ARG A 131 -5.83 6.70 14.62
C ARG A 131 -6.92 5.71 15.00
N ASN A 132 -8.08 5.81 14.34
CA ASN A 132 -9.24 4.96 14.59
C ASN A 132 -9.24 3.69 13.73
N ASP A 133 -8.10 3.32 13.13
CA ASP A 133 -7.95 2.16 12.22
C ASP A 133 -8.97 2.13 11.07
N LYS A 134 -9.48 3.32 10.68
CA LYS A 134 -10.46 3.43 9.59
C LYS A 134 -9.80 3.39 8.22
N ILE A 135 -8.49 3.60 8.09
CA ILE A 135 -7.79 3.59 6.80
C ILE A 135 -6.82 2.41 6.79
N GLY A 136 -6.90 1.57 5.75
CA GLY A 136 -6.04 0.40 5.56
C GLY A 136 -4.90 0.59 4.56
N LEU A 137 -4.90 1.69 3.81
CA LEU A 137 -3.83 2.08 2.89
C LEU A 137 -3.79 3.59 2.73
N VAL A 138 -2.59 4.16 2.76
CA VAL A 138 -2.36 5.57 2.43
C VAL A 138 -1.58 5.68 1.13
N ILE A 139 -2.12 6.43 0.18
CA ILE A 139 -1.44 6.84 -1.04
C ILE A 139 -1.22 8.34 -0.93
N ASN A 140 0.04 8.73 -0.71
CA ASN A 140 0.44 10.12 -0.57
C ASN A 140 1.63 10.38 -1.48
N ILE A 141 1.42 11.02 -2.63
CA ILE A 141 2.47 11.21 -3.63
C ILE A 141 3.07 12.62 -3.48
N PRO A 142 4.26 12.76 -2.88
CA PRO A 142 4.94 14.04 -2.84
C PRO A 142 5.45 14.41 -4.23
N THR A 143 5.27 15.68 -4.63
CA THR A 143 5.99 16.26 -5.77
C THR A 143 6.60 17.60 -5.35
N HIS A 144 7.47 18.16 -6.19
CA HIS A 144 8.07 19.48 -5.97
C HIS A 144 7.05 20.62 -5.87
N GLU A 145 5.85 20.45 -6.44
CA GLU A 145 4.77 21.46 -6.41
C GLU A 145 3.89 21.35 -5.15
N SER A 146 4.26 20.47 -4.19
CA SER A 146 3.47 20.22 -2.99
C SER A 146 3.45 21.45 -2.10
N LYS A 147 2.32 22.17 -2.08
CA LYS A 147 2.14 23.37 -1.25
C LYS A 147 1.98 23.04 0.24
N ARG A 148 1.37 21.90 0.57
CA ARG A 148 1.04 21.50 1.96
C ARG A 148 2.03 20.47 2.50
N LEU A 149 3.30 20.88 2.63
CA LEU A 149 4.38 19.97 3.02
C LEU A 149 4.16 19.39 4.43
N GLU A 150 3.81 20.24 5.40
CA GLU A 150 3.62 19.84 6.79
C GLU A 150 2.44 18.87 6.97
N ASP A 151 1.29 19.17 6.36
CA ASP A 151 0.12 18.28 6.40
C ASP A 151 0.43 16.90 5.82
N ASN A 152 1.08 16.87 4.65
CA ASN A 152 1.43 15.61 3.99
C ASN A 152 2.46 14.82 4.81
N TYR A 153 3.44 15.50 5.43
CA TYR A 153 4.36 14.88 6.37
C TYR A 153 3.64 14.24 7.55
N GLN A 154 2.71 14.97 8.19
CA GLN A 154 1.96 14.45 9.33
C GLN A 154 1.10 13.23 8.95
N MET A 155 0.44 13.26 7.79
CA MET A 155 -0.34 12.12 7.29
C MET A 155 0.54 10.89 7.05
N ARG A 156 1.68 11.05 6.36
CA ARG A 156 2.63 9.96 6.10
C ARG A 156 3.23 9.39 7.38
N ARG A 157 3.64 10.27 8.29
CA ARG A 157 4.24 9.88 9.56
C ARG A 157 3.26 9.12 10.43
N THR A 158 2.02 9.61 10.52
CA THR A 158 0.92 8.93 11.22
C THR A 158 0.67 7.55 10.60
N ALA A 159 0.61 7.43 9.27
CA ALA A 159 0.41 6.13 8.63
C ALA A 159 1.47 5.10 9.05
N VAL A 160 2.75 5.47 9.03
CA VAL A 160 3.84 4.58 9.44
C VAL A 160 3.78 4.27 10.95
N ASP A 161 3.46 5.25 11.79
CA ASP A 161 3.39 5.07 13.26
C ASP A 161 2.28 4.10 13.67
N TYR A 162 1.14 4.12 12.97
CA TYR A 162 0.02 3.18 13.18
C TYR A 162 0.19 1.87 12.37
N GLY A 163 1.31 1.69 11.65
CA GLY A 163 1.56 0.49 10.86
C GLY A 163 0.62 0.32 9.67
N VAL A 164 0.01 1.43 9.20
CA VAL A 164 -0.79 1.47 7.98
C VAL A 164 0.15 1.54 6.77
N PRO A 165 0.00 0.66 5.78
CA PRO A 165 0.81 0.69 4.57
C PRO A 165 0.75 2.04 3.86
N LEU A 166 1.90 2.51 3.38
CA LEU A 166 2.08 3.81 2.74
C LEU A 166 2.73 3.64 1.37
N LEU A 167 2.12 4.21 0.33
CA LEU A 167 2.68 4.30 -1.02
C LEU A 167 2.96 5.77 -1.36
N THR A 168 4.22 6.06 -1.72
CA THR A 168 4.69 7.42 -2.02
C THR A 168 5.14 7.63 -3.47
N ASN A 169 4.98 6.63 -4.33
CA ASN A 169 5.36 6.70 -5.74
C ASN A 169 4.20 6.28 -6.66
N MET A 170 3.90 7.09 -7.69
CA MET A 170 2.77 6.82 -8.58
C MET A 170 2.95 5.53 -9.39
N ASN A 171 4.17 5.21 -9.84
CA ASN A 171 4.42 3.97 -10.58
C ASN A 171 4.21 2.74 -9.69
N LEU A 172 4.56 2.84 -8.40
CA LEU A 172 4.31 1.78 -7.42
C LEU A 172 2.80 1.57 -7.23
N VAL A 173 2.03 2.67 -7.14
CA VAL A 173 0.57 2.61 -7.06
C VAL A 173 -0.03 1.93 -8.29
N LYS A 174 0.40 2.28 -9.51
CA LYS A 174 -0.08 1.64 -10.74
C LYS A 174 0.15 0.13 -10.76
N VAL A 175 1.37 -0.31 -10.44
CA VAL A 175 1.70 -1.74 -10.41
C VAL A 175 0.91 -2.46 -9.31
N PHE A 176 0.74 -1.81 -8.15
CA PHE A 176 -0.03 -2.34 -7.04
C PHE A 176 -1.51 -2.50 -7.37
N THR A 177 -2.17 -1.46 -7.91
CA THR A 177 -3.59 -1.55 -8.26
C THR A 177 -3.84 -2.55 -9.37
N GLU A 178 -2.97 -2.60 -10.38
CA GLU A 178 -3.06 -3.60 -11.44
C GLU A 178 -2.88 -5.02 -10.89
N ALA A 179 -1.88 -5.25 -10.04
CA ALA A 179 -1.62 -6.57 -9.47
C ALA A 179 -2.78 -7.05 -8.59
N ILE A 180 -3.37 -6.17 -7.76
CA ILE A 180 -4.55 -6.52 -6.96
C ILE A 180 -5.77 -6.75 -7.85
N TYR A 181 -5.97 -5.92 -8.87
CA TYR A 181 -7.09 -6.06 -9.80
C TYR A 181 -7.04 -7.41 -10.53
N GLN A 182 -5.86 -7.79 -11.04
CA GLN A 182 -5.65 -9.10 -11.64
C GLN A 182 -5.85 -10.23 -10.63
N HIS A 183 -5.33 -10.09 -9.41
CA HIS A 183 -5.48 -11.10 -8.36
C HIS A 183 -6.93 -11.33 -7.97
N SER A 184 -7.72 -10.26 -7.83
CA SER A 184 -9.14 -10.38 -7.51
C SER A 184 -9.97 -10.99 -8.64
N LYS A 185 -9.59 -10.78 -9.91
CA LYS A 185 -10.31 -11.35 -11.07
C LYS A 185 -9.91 -12.80 -11.37
N ASN A 186 -8.64 -13.14 -11.14
CA ASN A 186 -8.08 -14.47 -11.41
C ASN A 186 -7.36 -15.00 -10.16
N PRO A 187 -8.09 -15.42 -9.11
CA PRO A 187 -7.47 -15.88 -7.86
C PRO A 187 -6.54 -17.09 -8.06
N ASN A 188 -6.88 -17.96 -9.03
CA ASN A 188 -6.09 -19.16 -9.35
C ASN A 188 -4.79 -18.86 -10.13
N GLN A 189 -4.57 -17.62 -10.56
CA GLN A 189 -3.37 -17.25 -11.33
C GLN A 189 -2.18 -16.91 -10.42
N PHE A 190 -2.44 -16.56 -9.16
CA PHE A 190 -1.40 -16.20 -8.21
C PHE A 190 -1.26 -17.31 -7.16
N THR A 191 -0.04 -17.80 -6.98
CA THR A 191 0.25 -18.85 -5.99
C THR A 191 0.91 -18.24 -4.75
N GLY A 192 0.56 -18.69 -3.54
CA GLY A 192 1.30 -18.33 -2.32
C GLY A 192 1.29 -16.84 -1.96
N LEU A 193 0.18 -16.14 -2.19
CA LEU A 193 -0.04 -14.78 -1.67
C LEU A 193 -0.61 -14.75 -0.26
N GLU A 194 -1.20 -15.87 0.20
CA GLU A 194 -1.53 -16.01 1.61
C GLU A 194 -0.27 -16.42 2.37
N PRO A 195 0.18 -15.62 3.36
CA PRO A 195 1.32 -15.98 4.18
C PRO A 195 0.92 -17.18 5.04
N VAL A 196 1.38 -18.37 4.66
CA VAL A 196 1.26 -19.57 5.47
C VAL A 196 2.44 -19.58 6.44
N SER A 197 2.18 -19.73 7.73
CA SER A 197 3.25 -19.88 8.71
C SER A 197 4.04 -21.17 8.44
N LEU A 198 5.32 -21.20 8.82
CA LEU A 198 6.15 -22.40 8.67
C LEU A 198 5.49 -23.64 9.32
N PHE A 199 4.80 -23.44 10.45
CA PHE A 199 4.04 -24.50 11.14
C PHE A 199 2.84 -24.99 10.34
N GLU A 200 2.05 -24.08 9.75
CA GLU A 200 0.94 -24.46 8.88
C GLU A 200 1.43 -25.16 7.60
N HIS A 201 2.60 -24.76 7.08
CA HIS A 201 3.23 -25.43 5.95
C HIS A 201 3.61 -26.88 6.29
N TYR A 202 4.31 -27.11 7.42
CA TYR A 202 4.65 -28.46 7.88
C TYR A 202 3.43 -29.32 8.19
N GLN A 203 2.31 -28.73 8.64
CA GLN A 203 1.06 -29.47 8.84
C GLN A 203 0.36 -29.87 7.54
N THR A 204 0.69 -29.20 6.43
CA THR A 204 0.14 -29.51 5.10
C THR A 204 1.03 -30.40 4.24
N GLU A 205 2.31 -30.59 4.63
CA GLU A 205 3.18 -31.57 3.98
C GLU A 205 2.70 -32.99 4.26
N SER A 206 2.79 -33.85 3.25
CA SER A 206 2.56 -35.28 3.45
C SER A 206 3.75 -35.86 4.22
N ASP A 207 3.52 -36.78 5.14
CA ASP A 207 4.60 -37.44 5.92
C ASP A 207 5.64 -38.13 5.00
N GLU A 208 5.28 -38.42 3.75
CA GLU A 208 6.17 -39.03 2.75
C GLU A 208 7.15 -38.05 2.11
N ASP A 209 6.83 -36.75 2.09
CA ASP A 209 7.65 -35.68 1.50
C ASP A 209 8.43 -34.85 2.55
N ALA A 210 8.14 -35.05 3.84
CA ALA A 210 8.78 -34.32 4.93
C ALA A 210 10.26 -34.71 5.11
N TRP A 211 11.15 -33.70 5.17
CA TRP A 211 12.60 -33.92 5.36
C TRP A 211 12.95 -34.41 6.78
N THR A 212 12.07 -34.21 7.76
CA THR A 212 12.23 -34.59 9.18
C THR A 212 10.93 -35.16 9.71
N ASP A 213 11.04 -36.19 10.56
CA ASP A 213 9.88 -36.80 11.21
C ASP A 213 9.30 -35.80 12.24
N PRO A 214 7.96 -35.64 12.37
CA PRO A 214 7.34 -34.78 13.39
C PRO A 214 7.79 -35.06 14.83
N THR A 215 8.37 -36.23 15.08
CA THR A 215 8.89 -36.66 16.37
C THR A 215 10.40 -36.45 16.57
N GLU A 216 11.12 -35.93 15.56
CA GLU A 216 12.58 -35.84 15.55
C GLU A 216 13.13 -34.65 16.38
N PHE A 217 12.27 -33.71 16.77
CA PHE A 217 12.61 -32.59 17.65
C PHE A 217 11.90 -32.71 19.01
N HIS A 218 12.41 -33.61 19.86
CA HIS A 218 12.23 -33.60 21.31
C HIS A 218 13.56 -33.44 22.03
#